data_AF-A0A820MW36-F1
#
_entry.id   AF-A0A820MW36-F1
#
_cell.length_a   1.000
_cell.length_b   1.000
_cell.length_c   1.000
_cell.angle_alpha   90.00
_cell.angle_beta   90.00
_cell.angle_gamma   90.00
#
_symmetry.space_group_name_H-M   'P 1'
#
loop_
_entity.id
_entity.type
_entity.pdbx_description
1 polymer ?
#
loop_
_entity_poly.entity_id
_entity_poly.type
_entity_poly.pdbx_seq_one_letter_code
_entity_poly.pdbx_strand_id
1 'polypeptide(L)'
;AFNIYFTASLASSNVSVALLQMLPGNSTEENIVIADRYCRQAAEMGADIALMPEMWNIGYSSLFPGYNASNEKPIYAWLQLAVDRTSSYVEYFRKLAIELNMAIGVTYLEKHANGTLPPKNSITLIDRFGKEILHYSKVHTCDWTALEALTYPGDKFHVATLTTIMNVTLRVGAMICYDGE
;
A
#
# COMPACT_ATOMS: atom_id res chain seq x y z
N ALA A 1 -0.47 -21.09 -3.47
CA ALA A 1 -1.90 -21.15 -3.09
C ALA A 1 -2.45 -19.73 -3.20
N PHE A 2 -3.43 -19.52 -4.07
CA PHE A 2 -3.98 -18.20 -4.40
C PHE A 2 -5.27 -18.01 -3.62
N ASN A 3 -5.35 -16.96 -2.81
CA ASN A 3 -6.56 -16.58 -2.10
C ASN A 3 -6.87 -15.12 -2.43
N ILE A 4 -7.86 -14.91 -3.30
CA ILE A 4 -8.56 -13.62 -3.45
C ILE A 4 -9.94 -13.87 -2.85
N TYR A 5 -10.27 -13.23 -1.73
CA TYR A 5 -11.56 -13.43 -1.03
C TYR A 5 -12.40 -12.14 -0.92
N PHE A 6 -13.56 -12.23 -1.58
CA PHE A 6 -14.94 -11.71 -1.40
C PHE A 6 -15.32 -10.23 -1.16
N THR A 7 -16.43 -9.93 -1.84
CA THR A 7 -17.31 -8.75 -1.93
C THR A 7 -17.87 -8.24 -0.59
N ALA A 8 -17.85 -6.93 -0.41
CA ALA A 8 -18.62 -6.22 0.62
C ALA A 8 -19.97 -5.75 0.02
N SER A 9 -21.09 -6.22 0.56
CA SER A 9 -22.43 -5.80 0.11
C SER A 9 -22.95 -4.67 1.00
N LEU A 10 -23.20 -3.51 0.40
CA LEU A 10 -24.05 -2.46 0.99
C LEU A 10 -25.34 -2.42 0.17
N ALA A 11 -26.48 -2.35 0.85
CA ALA A 11 -27.84 -2.50 0.33
C ALA A 11 -28.00 -2.16 -1.18
N SER A 12 -28.40 -3.16 -1.97
CA SER A 12 -28.69 -3.13 -3.42
C SER A 12 -27.54 -2.79 -4.38
N SER A 13 -26.30 -2.65 -3.92
CA SER A 13 -25.14 -2.50 -4.81
C SER A 13 -23.89 -3.16 -4.19
N ASN A 14 -23.43 -4.25 -4.79
CA ASN A 14 -22.24 -4.97 -4.31
C ASN A 14 -20.98 -4.19 -4.69
N VAL A 15 -20.10 -3.95 -3.71
CA VAL A 15 -18.74 -3.45 -3.94
C VAL A 15 -17.78 -4.63 -3.80
N SER A 16 -16.94 -4.85 -4.80
CA SER A 16 -15.95 -5.92 -4.79
C SER A 16 -14.58 -5.38 -4.43
N VAL A 17 -13.97 -5.94 -3.39
CA VAL A 17 -12.62 -5.58 -2.95
C VAL A 17 -11.73 -6.81 -3.06
N ALA A 18 -10.64 -6.70 -3.82
CA ALA A 18 -9.62 -7.73 -3.94
C ALA A 18 -8.49 -7.45 -2.95
N LEU A 19 -8.38 -8.32 -1.94
CA LEU A 19 -7.24 -8.34 -1.02
C LEU A 19 -6.13 -9.18 -1.65
N LEU A 20 -5.05 -8.54 -2.07
CA LEU A 20 -3.97 -9.21 -2.79
C LEU A 20 -3.04 -9.90 -1.80
N GLN A 21 -2.93 -11.23 -1.87
CA GLN A 21 -1.98 -12.01 -1.07
C GLN A 21 -0.89 -12.56 -1.99
N MET A 22 0.32 -12.03 -1.88
CA MET A 22 1.41 -12.24 -2.84
C MET A 22 2.75 -12.45 -2.13
N LEU A 23 3.62 -13.24 -2.74
CA LEU A 23 5.03 -13.32 -2.31
C LEU A 23 5.83 -12.22 -3.02
N PRO A 24 6.67 -11.46 -2.30
CA PRO A 24 7.46 -10.40 -2.90
C PRO A 24 8.61 -10.96 -3.74
N GLY A 25 9.07 -10.15 -4.69
CA GLY A 25 10.34 -10.34 -5.38
C GLY A 25 11.51 -9.76 -4.56
N ASN A 26 12.65 -9.62 -5.22
CA ASN A 26 13.89 -9.15 -4.61
C ASN A 26 14.13 -7.64 -4.80
N SER A 27 13.28 -6.94 -5.56
CA SER A 27 13.39 -5.49 -5.79
C SER A 27 12.03 -4.84 -5.98
N THR A 28 11.99 -3.50 -5.90
CA THR A 28 10.80 -2.69 -6.20
C THR A 28 10.25 -2.98 -7.60
N GLU A 29 11.12 -3.15 -8.59
CA GLU A 29 10.75 -3.43 -9.98
C GLU A 29 10.10 -4.81 -10.11
N GLU A 30 10.65 -5.84 -9.44
CA GLU A 30 10.02 -7.15 -9.39
C GLU A 30 8.66 -7.09 -8.68
N ASN A 31 8.56 -6.35 -7.58
CA ASN A 31 7.32 -6.15 -6.84
C ASN A 31 6.25 -5.42 -7.68
N ILE A 32 6.66 -4.47 -8.55
CA ILE A 32 5.76 -3.83 -9.53
C ILE A 32 5.18 -4.88 -10.48
N VAL A 33 6.03 -5.72 -11.08
CA VAL A 33 5.59 -6.75 -12.04
C VAL A 33 4.67 -7.78 -11.37
N ILE A 34 4.93 -8.14 -10.11
CA ILE A 34 4.09 -9.07 -9.36
C ILE A 34 2.73 -8.41 -9.08
N ALA A 35 2.69 -7.21 -8.49
CA ALA A 35 1.44 -6.55 -8.17
C ALA A 35 0.61 -6.19 -9.42
N ASP A 36 1.23 -5.77 -10.53
CA ASP A 36 0.54 -5.52 -11.80
C ASP A 36 -0.30 -6.73 -12.23
N ARG A 37 0.33 -7.93 -12.21
CA ARG A 37 -0.34 -9.17 -12.58
C ARG A 37 -1.56 -9.45 -11.71
N TYR A 38 -1.43 -9.27 -10.40
CA TYR A 38 -2.54 -9.51 -9.47
C TYR A 38 -3.63 -8.43 -9.55
N CYS A 39 -3.26 -7.17 -9.80
CA CYS A 39 -4.23 -6.10 -10.08
C CYS A 39 -5.03 -6.41 -11.35
N ARG A 40 -4.37 -6.88 -12.41
CA ARG A 40 -5.05 -7.30 -13.66
C ARG A 40 -6.02 -8.45 -13.41
N GLN A 41 -5.59 -9.47 -12.67
CA GLN A 41 -6.45 -10.58 -12.27
C GLN A 41 -7.66 -10.10 -11.42
N ALA A 42 -7.43 -9.19 -10.48
CA ALA A 42 -8.51 -8.60 -9.69
C ALA A 42 -9.52 -7.83 -10.57
N ALA A 43 -9.04 -7.07 -11.54
CA ALA A 43 -9.89 -6.36 -12.50
C ALA A 43 -10.69 -7.33 -13.39
N GLU A 44 -10.07 -8.41 -13.88
CA GLU A 44 -10.76 -9.48 -14.63
C GLU A 44 -11.86 -10.15 -13.81
N MET A 45 -11.68 -10.23 -12.49
CA MET A 45 -12.68 -10.74 -11.54
C MET A 45 -13.74 -9.70 -11.15
N GLY A 46 -13.70 -8.49 -11.70
CA GLY A 46 -14.66 -7.41 -11.44
C GLY A 46 -14.47 -6.72 -10.09
N ALA A 47 -13.24 -6.63 -9.57
CA ALA A 47 -12.95 -5.85 -8.39
C ALA A 47 -13.13 -4.33 -8.65
N ASP A 48 -13.72 -3.62 -7.71
CA ASP A 48 -13.78 -2.16 -7.70
C ASP A 48 -12.52 -1.56 -7.06
N ILE A 49 -11.92 -2.28 -6.13
CA ILE A 49 -10.71 -1.90 -5.39
C ILE A 49 -9.77 -3.10 -5.31
N ALA A 50 -8.50 -2.92 -5.65
CA ALA A 50 -7.43 -3.87 -5.31
C ALA A 50 -6.54 -3.29 -4.20
N LEU A 51 -6.29 -4.06 -3.14
CA LEU A 51 -5.46 -3.64 -2.00
C LEU A 51 -4.21 -4.51 -1.88
N MET A 52 -3.04 -3.87 -1.90
CA MET A 52 -1.75 -4.55 -1.75
C MET A 52 -1.42 -4.87 -0.29
N PRO A 53 -0.56 -5.89 -0.02
CA PRO A 53 0.02 -6.12 1.30
C PRO A 53 0.78 -4.90 1.83
N GLU A 54 0.99 -4.78 3.13
CA GLU A 54 1.74 -3.70 3.77
C GLU A 54 3.16 -3.52 3.20
N MET A 55 3.60 -2.26 3.04
CA MET A 55 4.92 -1.87 2.51
C MET A 55 5.36 -2.67 1.27
N TRP A 56 4.48 -2.78 0.28
CA TRP A 56 4.68 -3.67 -0.86
C TRP A 56 5.90 -3.29 -1.73
N ASN A 57 6.26 -2.01 -1.82
CA ASN A 57 7.43 -1.58 -2.61
C ASN A 57 8.70 -2.33 -2.19
N ILE A 58 8.87 -2.58 -0.89
CA ILE A 58 10.01 -3.33 -0.35
C ILE A 58 9.66 -4.78 -0.01
N GLY A 59 8.44 -5.24 -0.31
CA GLY A 59 7.98 -6.60 0.03
C GLY A 59 7.98 -6.89 1.52
N TYR A 60 7.79 -5.87 2.36
CA TYR A 60 8.00 -5.96 3.81
C TYR A 60 9.39 -6.54 4.20
N SER A 61 10.42 -6.30 3.37
CA SER A 61 11.74 -6.87 3.59
C SER A 61 12.33 -6.46 4.93
N SER A 62 12.81 -7.46 5.67
CA SER A 62 13.40 -7.28 6.98
C SER A 62 14.87 -6.86 6.91
N LEU A 63 15.39 -6.26 7.97
CA LEU A 63 16.82 -5.93 8.15
C LEU A 63 17.74 -7.17 8.31
N PHE A 64 17.22 -8.38 8.06
CA PHE A 64 17.92 -9.65 8.31
C PHE A 64 18.25 -10.40 7.02
N PRO A 65 19.36 -11.16 6.99
CA PRO A 65 20.26 -11.47 8.11
C PRO A 65 21.40 -10.44 8.21
N GLY A 66 21.49 -9.69 9.31
CA GLY A 66 22.60 -8.74 9.50
C GLY A 66 22.37 -7.60 10.48
N TYR A 67 21.12 -7.36 10.90
CA TYR A 67 20.84 -6.40 11.96
C TYR A 67 21.53 -6.82 13.26
N ASN A 68 22.49 -6.00 13.69
CA ASN A 68 22.97 -5.97 15.06
C ASN A 68 22.99 -4.49 15.48
N ALA A 69 22.78 -4.20 16.77
CA ALA A 69 22.70 -2.83 17.28
C ALA A 69 23.99 -2.00 17.08
N SER A 70 25.09 -2.63 16.68
CA SER A 70 26.39 -2.04 16.37
C SER A 70 26.68 -1.91 14.87
N ASN A 71 25.76 -2.33 13.98
CA ASN A 71 25.93 -2.32 12.53
C ASN A 71 24.77 -1.56 11.89
N GLU A 72 25.00 -0.29 11.61
CA GLU A 72 23.99 0.61 11.03
C GLU A 72 23.83 0.42 9.51
N LYS A 73 24.74 -0.30 8.84
CA LYS A 73 24.70 -0.46 7.36
C LYS A 73 23.37 -1.03 6.84
N PRO A 74 22.78 -2.07 7.44
CA PRO A 74 21.47 -2.58 7.01
C PRO A 74 20.36 -1.55 7.20
N ILE A 75 20.42 -0.74 8.26
CA ILE A 75 19.46 0.33 8.52
C ILE A 75 19.55 1.38 7.41
N TYR A 76 20.75 1.87 7.10
CA TYR A 76 20.94 2.83 6.02
C TYR A 76 20.46 2.30 4.68
N ALA A 77 20.79 1.04 4.34
CA ALA A 77 20.33 0.42 3.10
C ALA A 77 18.80 0.35 3.02
N TRP A 78 18.14 -0.02 4.12
CA TRP A 78 16.69 -0.09 4.20
C TRP A 78 16.03 1.28 4.06
N LEU A 79 16.58 2.32 4.71
CA LEU A 79 16.09 3.70 4.58
C LEU A 79 16.17 4.22 3.13
N GLN A 80 17.13 3.76 2.32
CA GLN A 80 17.22 4.13 0.90
C GLN A 80 16.13 3.50 0.03
N LEU A 81 15.40 2.49 0.52
CA LEU A 81 14.29 1.88 -0.20
C LEU A 81 13.00 2.71 -0.11
N ALA A 82 12.97 3.75 0.73
CA ALA A 82 11.82 4.62 0.87
C ALA A 82 11.57 5.44 -0.42
N VAL A 83 10.32 5.48 -0.85
CA VAL A 83 9.89 6.19 -2.06
C VAL A 83 8.90 7.30 -1.70
N ASP A 84 8.82 8.36 -2.49
CA ASP A 84 7.80 9.39 -2.31
C ASP A 84 6.55 9.13 -3.16
N ARG A 85 5.51 9.92 -2.92
CA ARG A 85 4.19 9.86 -3.60
C ARG A 85 4.23 10.15 -5.10
N THR A 86 5.32 10.74 -5.59
CA THR A 86 5.58 11.07 -6.99
C THR A 86 6.61 10.15 -7.63
N SER A 87 7.07 9.13 -6.90
CA SER A 87 8.02 8.15 -7.40
C SER A 87 7.46 7.35 -8.57
N SER A 88 8.36 6.80 -9.39
CA SER A 88 8.00 5.89 -10.48
C SER A 88 7.15 4.70 -10.02
N TYR A 89 7.33 4.23 -8.77
CA TYR A 89 6.51 3.18 -8.16
C TYR A 89 5.04 3.60 -8.02
N VAL A 90 4.77 4.76 -7.40
CA VAL A 90 3.38 5.24 -7.22
C VAL A 90 2.77 5.67 -8.57
N GLU A 91 3.56 6.32 -9.43
CA GLU A 91 3.12 6.70 -10.78
C GLU A 91 2.75 5.50 -11.66
N TYR A 92 3.44 4.36 -11.50
CA TYR A 92 3.11 3.15 -12.21
C TYR A 92 1.69 2.68 -11.87
N PHE A 93 1.37 2.55 -10.57
CA PHE A 93 0.05 2.11 -10.13
C PHE A 93 -1.04 3.16 -10.38
N ARG A 94 -0.68 4.44 -10.46
CA ARG A 94 -1.60 5.49 -10.93
C ARG A 94 -2.06 5.24 -12.36
N LYS A 95 -1.12 4.93 -13.26
CA LYS A 95 -1.43 4.60 -14.66
C LYS A 95 -2.21 3.30 -14.75
N LEU A 96 -1.83 2.30 -13.94
CA LEU A 96 -2.53 1.02 -13.90
C LEU A 96 -3.99 1.16 -13.43
N ALA A 97 -4.25 2.01 -12.43
CA ALA A 97 -5.62 2.27 -11.96
C ALA A 97 -6.51 2.85 -13.07
N ILE A 98 -5.96 3.76 -13.89
CA ILE A 98 -6.63 4.30 -15.09
C ILE A 98 -6.88 3.21 -16.12
N GLU A 99 -5.84 2.43 -16.43
CA GLU A 99 -5.90 1.37 -17.45
C GLU A 99 -6.95 0.31 -17.10
N LEU A 100 -6.97 -0.12 -15.84
CA LEU A 100 -7.90 -1.16 -15.35
C LEU A 100 -9.27 -0.60 -14.98
N ASN A 101 -9.42 0.74 -14.96
CA ASN A 101 -10.62 1.42 -14.50
C ASN A 101 -11.07 0.94 -13.10
N MET A 102 -10.10 0.74 -12.21
CA MET A 102 -10.24 0.14 -10.88
C MET A 102 -9.43 0.95 -9.87
N ALA A 103 -9.93 1.11 -8.64
CA ALA A 103 -9.16 1.77 -7.59
C ALA A 103 -8.04 0.84 -7.06
N ILE A 104 -6.89 1.41 -6.70
CA ILE A 104 -5.74 0.64 -6.21
C ILE A 104 -5.22 1.27 -4.90
N GLY A 105 -5.22 0.47 -3.84
CA GLY A 105 -4.56 0.78 -2.57
C GLY A 105 -3.09 0.40 -2.63
N VAL A 106 -2.25 1.40 -2.89
CA VAL A 106 -0.80 1.25 -3.04
C VAL A 106 -0.12 1.48 -1.70
N THR A 107 0.56 0.46 -1.18
CA THR A 107 1.29 0.52 0.09
C THR A 107 2.79 0.62 -0.16
N TYR A 108 3.49 1.37 0.68
CA TYR A 108 4.93 1.58 0.53
C TYR A 108 5.57 2.18 1.79
N LEU A 109 6.89 1.97 1.88
CA LEU A 109 7.75 2.75 2.76
C LEU A 109 7.89 4.16 2.17
N GLU A 110 7.22 5.13 2.79
CA GLU A 110 7.15 6.51 2.32
C GLU A 110 8.32 7.34 2.83
N LYS A 111 9.00 8.04 1.92
CA LYS A 111 9.99 9.05 2.30
C LYS A 111 9.31 10.24 2.97
N HIS A 112 9.80 10.62 4.14
CA HIS A 112 9.29 11.80 4.82
C HIS A 112 9.54 13.09 4.01
N ALA A 113 8.55 13.97 3.91
CA ALA A 113 8.60 15.16 3.04
C ALA A 113 9.77 16.12 3.34
N ASN A 114 10.20 16.21 4.60
CA ASN A 114 11.34 17.04 5.02
C ASN A 114 12.72 16.38 4.78
N GLY A 115 12.77 15.10 4.39
CA GLY A 115 13.99 14.35 4.13
C GLY A 115 14.92 14.12 5.33
N THR A 116 14.59 14.65 6.51
CA THR A 116 15.39 14.56 7.74
C THR A 116 14.78 13.66 8.78
N LEU A 117 13.48 13.37 8.68
CA LEU A 117 12.79 12.43 9.54
C LEU A 117 12.78 11.01 8.94
N PRO A 118 12.65 9.96 9.79
CA PRO A 118 12.50 8.59 9.33
C PRO A 118 11.30 8.43 8.37
N PRO A 119 11.33 7.41 7.49
CA PRO A 119 10.24 7.14 6.56
C PRO A 119 8.95 6.76 7.30
N LYS A 120 7.81 6.78 6.61
CA LYS A 120 6.51 6.37 7.15
C LYS A 120 6.05 5.06 6.51
N ASN A 121 5.24 4.29 7.23
CA ASN A 121 4.51 3.18 6.64
C ASN A 121 3.17 3.69 6.12
N SER A 122 3.00 3.73 4.80
CA SER A 122 1.91 4.48 4.19
C SER A 122 1.15 3.72 3.13
N ILE A 123 -0.09 4.16 2.92
CA ILE A 123 -0.97 3.78 1.83
C ILE A 123 -1.45 5.03 1.09
N THR A 124 -1.48 4.93 -0.23
CA THR A 124 -2.16 5.85 -1.13
C THR A 124 -3.27 5.11 -1.86
N LEU A 125 -4.52 5.50 -1.66
CA LEU A 125 -5.64 5.01 -2.46
C LEU A 125 -5.80 5.89 -3.69
N ILE A 126 -5.63 5.28 -4.86
CA ILE A 126 -5.78 5.90 -6.16
C ILE A 126 -7.12 5.43 -6.74
N ASP A 127 -7.96 6.36 -7.20
CA ASP A 127 -9.22 6.01 -7.85
C ASP A 127 -9.01 5.56 -9.31
N ARG A 128 -10.10 5.09 -9.94
CA ARG A 128 -10.11 4.62 -11.34
C ARG A 128 -9.74 5.68 -12.37
N PHE A 129 -9.63 6.95 -11.99
CA PHE A 129 -9.20 8.06 -12.85
C PHE A 129 -7.73 8.46 -12.58
N GLY A 130 -7.02 7.71 -11.73
CA GLY A 130 -5.65 8.00 -11.34
C GLY A 130 -5.52 9.13 -10.31
N LYS A 131 -6.62 9.57 -9.71
CA LYS A 131 -6.58 10.59 -8.67
C LYS A 131 -6.29 9.94 -7.33
N GLU A 132 -5.35 10.52 -6.59
CA GLU A 132 -5.20 10.21 -5.18
C GLU A 132 -6.41 10.74 -4.40
N ILE A 133 -7.14 9.84 -3.76
CA ILE A 133 -8.31 10.19 -2.93
C ILE A 133 -8.05 10.05 -1.44
N LEU A 134 -7.09 9.21 -1.05
CA LEU A 134 -6.69 9.00 0.34
C LEU A 134 -5.17 8.81 0.39
N HIS A 135 -4.53 9.48 1.35
CA HIS A 135 -3.19 9.18 1.81
C HIS A 135 -3.26 9.01 3.33
N TYR A 136 -2.62 7.96 3.82
CA TYR A 136 -2.62 7.60 5.23
C TYR A 136 -1.27 6.99 5.60
N SER A 137 -0.74 7.38 6.74
CA SER A 137 0.44 6.77 7.36
C SER A 137 0.03 6.14 8.69
N LYS A 138 0.57 4.96 8.98
CA LYS A 138 0.33 4.17 10.19
C LYS A 138 0.47 5.04 11.45
N VAL A 139 -0.56 5.10 12.28
CA VAL A 139 -0.58 5.98 13.47
C VAL A 139 0.08 5.28 14.65
N HIS A 140 -0.27 4.01 14.88
CA HIS A 140 0.29 3.21 15.96
C HIS A 140 1.46 2.39 15.44
N THR A 141 2.68 2.90 15.61
CA THR A 141 3.91 2.17 15.26
C THR A 141 4.17 1.06 16.27
N CYS A 142 4.47 -0.16 15.80
CA CYS A 142 4.90 -1.25 16.68
C CYS A 142 6.37 -1.04 17.05
N ASP A 143 6.64 -0.15 18.00
CA ASP A 143 7.99 0.24 18.43
C ASP A 143 8.82 -0.94 18.98
N TRP A 144 8.18 -2.07 19.28
CA TRP A 144 8.84 -3.33 19.67
C TRP A 144 9.36 -4.16 18.49
N THR A 145 9.06 -3.78 17.24
CA THR A 145 9.59 -4.43 16.04
C THR A 145 10.74 -3.62 15.45
N ALA A 146 11.84 -4.27 15.08
CA ALA A 146 13.04 -3.59 14.60
C ALA A 146 12.83 -2.74 13.32
N LEU A 147 11.79 -3.04 12.54
CA LEU A 147 11.43 -2.32 11.33
C LEU A 147 10.51 -1.13 11.62
N GLU A 148 9.40 -1.36 12.33
CA GLU A 148 8.42 -0.29 12.53
C GLU A 148 8.90 0.76 13.51
N ALA A 149 9.79 0.40 14.45
CA ALA A 149 10.51 1.36 15.31
C ALA A 149 11.35 2.37 14.51
N LEU A 150 11.66 2.09 13.24
CA LEU A 150 12.37 2.99 12.34
C LEU A 150 11.42 3.84 11.48
N THR A 151 10.11 3.71 11.67
CA THR A 151 9.13 4.52 10.94
C THR A 151 8.59 5.65 11.79
N TYR A 152 8.31 6.78 11.15
CA TYR A 152 7.72 7.95 11.78
C TYR A 152 6.19 7.81 11.79
N PRO A 153 5.51 8.06 12.92
CA PRO A 153 4.07 7.87 13.02
C PRO A 153 3.29 8.84 12.10
N GLY A 154 2.11 8.39 11.70
CA GLY A 154 1.07 9.23 11.13
C GLY A 154 0.35 10.05 12.20
N ASP A 155 -0.41 11.06 11.76
CA ASP A 155 -0.98 12.04 12.68
C ASP A 155 -2.45 11.74 13.04
N LYS A 156 -3.22 11.12 12.12
CA LYS A 156 -4.66 10.87 12.27
C LYS A 156 -5.20 9.89 11.23
N PHE A 157 -6.41 9.39 11.50
CA PHE A 157 -7.20 8.61 10.55
C PHE A 157 -7.95 9.51 9.57
N HIS A 158 -8.07 9.05 8.34
CA HIS A 158 -8.68 9.79 7.24
C HIS A 158 -9.78 8.97 6.58
N VAL A 159 -10.81 9.66 6.07
CA VAL A 159 -11.88 9.05 5.26
C VAL A 159 -12.04 9.85 3.97
N ALA A 160 -12.09 9.14 2.86
CA ALA A 160 -12.31 9.70 1.53
C ALA A 160 -13.61 9.18 0.93
N THR A 161 -14.05 9.83 -0.15
CA THR A 161 -15.18 9.36 -0.96
C THR A 161 -14.61 8.69 -2.21
N LEU A 162 -15.06 7.46 -2.49
CA LEU A 162 -14.73 6.71 -3.70
C LEU A 162 -16.02 6.42 -4.47
N THR A 163 -15.98 6.54 -5.80
CA THR A 163 -17.08 6.13 -6.69
C THR A 163 -16.62 4.98 -7.57
N THR A 164 -17.33 3.87 -7.53
CA THR A 164 -17.01 2.66 -8.30
C THR A 164 -17.35 2.80 -9.78
N ILE A 165 -16.98 1.80 -10.59
CA ILE A 165 -17.34 1.74 -12.00
C ILE A 165 -18.87 1.69 -12.21
N MET A 166 -19.59 1.08 -11.27
CA MET A 166 -21.06 0.99 -11.26
C MET A 166 -21.75 2.24 -10.67
N ASN A 167 -21.02 3.34 -10.50
CA ASN A 167 -21.49 4.60 -9.90
C ASN A 167 -22.01 4.46 -8.46
N VAL A 168 -21.50 3.47 -7.71
CA VAL A 168 -21.76 3.35 -6.28
C VAL A 168 -20.77 4.25 -5.55
N THR A 169 -21.26 5.18 -4.74
CA THR A 169 -20.42 6.04 -3.91
C THR A 169 -20.30 5.46 -2.51
N LEU A 170 -19.07 5.30 -2.04
CA LEU A 170 -18.76 4.80 -0.70
C LEU A 170 -17.76 5.70 0.04
N ARG A 171 -17.79 5.61 1.37
CA ARG A 171 -16.82 6.23 2.28
C ARG A 171 -15.75 5.20 2.60
N VAL A 172 -14.50 5.51 2.29
CA VAL A 172 -13.35 4.61 2.46
C VAL A 172 -12.35 5.21 3.44
N GLY A 173 -11.90 4.41 4.39
CA GLY A 173 -10.79 4.72 5.28
C GLY A 173 -9.72 3.64 5.15
N ALA A 174 -8.53 3.94 5.68
CA ALA A 174 -7.44 2.98 5.75
C ALA A 174 -6.86 2.95 7.16
N MET A 175 -6.42 1.76 7.54
CA MET A 175 -5.67 1.46 8.75
C MET A 175 -4.59 0.47 8.34
N ILE A 176 -3.43 0.50 9.01
CA ILE A 176 -2.32 -0.39 8.67
C ILE A 176 -2.01 -1.28 9.86
N CYS A 177 -2.18 -2.59 9.68
CA CYS A 177 -1.75 -3.61 10.63
C CYS A 177 -2.27 -3.32 12.06
N TYR A 178 -1.39 -3.03 13.00
CA TYR A 178 -1.69 -2.78 14.42
C TYR A 178 -2.64 -1.61 14.69
N ASP A 179 -2.89 -0.72 13.72
CA ASP A 179 -3.95 0.28 13.86
C ASP A 179 -5.36 -0.32 14.03
N GLY A 180 -5.54 -1.60 13.67
CA GLY A 180 -6.82 -2.32 13.79
C GLY A 180 -7.03 -3.07 15.10
N GLU A 181 -6.05 -3.07 16.02
CA GLU A 181 -6.11 -3.73 17.33
C GLU A 181 -6.70 -2.84 18.44
#